data_AF-A0A2V7Q378-F1
#
_entry.id   AF-A0A2V7Q378-F1
#
_cell.length_a   1.000
_cell.length_b   1.000
_cell.length_c   1.000
_cell.angle_alpha   90.00
_cell.angle_beta   90.00
_cell.angle_gamma   90.00
#
_symmetry.space_group_name_H-M   'P 1'
#
loop_
_entity.id
_entity.type
_entity.pdbx_description
1 polymer ?
#
loop_
_entity_poly.entity_id
_entity_poly.type
_entity_poly.pdbx_seq_one_letter_code
_entity_poly.pdbx_strand_id
1 'polypeptide(L)' 'MATKRGKRVPSPKAAEIVRLVEALTTGVGAHDGVVLGRGIAGLLRDAYRAKQGKVPGWVRDLIAYYRGKRAP' A
#
# COMPACT_ATOMS: atom_id res chain seq x y z
N MET A 1 15.64 15.51 20.05
CA MET A 1 14.19 15.52 19.75
C MET A 1 13.86 14.29 18.90
N ALA A 2 13.30 13.24 19.50
CA ALA A 2 12.90 12.04 18.79
C ALA A 2 11.46 12.23 18.29
N THR A 3 11.27 12.48 16.99
CA THR A 3 9.93 12.46 16.40
C THR A 3 9.43 11.01 16.44
N LYS A 4 8.58 10.68 17.42
CA LYS A 4 7.74 9.47 17.34
C LYS A 4 7.07 9.51 15.97
N ARG A 5 7.52 8.65 15.05
CA ARG A 5 6.79 8.35 13.81
C ARG A 5 5.44 7.80 14.27
N GLY A 6 4.45 8.69 14.40
CA GLY A 6 3.08 8.28 14.69
C GLY A 6 2.74 7.19 13.70
N LYS A 7 2.35 6.01 14.20
CA LYS A 7 1.76 4.95 13.39
C LYS A 7 0.60 5.60 12.64
N ARG A 8 0.85 6.02 11.39
CA ARG A 8 -0.17 6.61 10.54
C ARG A 8 -1.19 5.49 10.35
N VAL A 9 -2.35 5.64 10.98
CA VAL A 9 -3.42 4.68 10.84
C VAL A 9 -3.73 4.65 9.34
N PRO A 10 -3.60 3.49 8.67
CA PRO A 10 -3.87 3.42 7.25
C PRO A 10 -5.31 3.88 7.01
N SER A 11 -5.49 4.76 6.03
CA SER A 11 -6.82 5.17 5.58
C SER A 11 -7.73 3.93 5.42
N PRO A 12 -9.03 3.99 5.78
CA PRO A 12 -9.94 2.85 5.65
C PRO A 12 -9.88 2.20 4.26
N LYS A 13 -9.79 3.04 3.21
CA LYS A 13 -9.65 2.60 1.82
C LYS A 13 -8.33 1.88 1.55
N ALA A 14 -7.22 2.32 2.15
CA ALA A 14 -5.95 1.61 2.04
C ALA A 14 -6.03 0.25 2.75
N ALA A 15 -6.69 0.18 3.91
CA ALA A 15 -6.90 -1.07 4.64
C ALA A 15 -7.75 -2.08 3.86
N GLU A 16 -8.79 -1.63 3.16
CA GLU A 16 -9.60 -2.50 2.28
C GLU A 16 -8.78 -3.10 1.14
N ILE A 17 -7.93 -2.30 0.48
CA ILE A 17 -7.05 -2.81 -0.58
C ILE A 17 -6.04 -3.83 -0.02
N VAL A 18 -5.52 -3.60 1.18
CA VAL A 18 -4.64 -4.57 1.85
C VAL A 18 -5.37 -5.89 2.09
N ARG A 19 -6.60 -5.85 2.63
CA ARG A 19 -7.40 -7.07 2.86
C ARG A 19 -7.70 -7.80 1.55
N LEU A 20 -8.00 -7.07 0.47
CA LEU A 20 -8.21 -7.68 -0.84
C LEU A 20 -6.94 -8.39 -1.34
N VAL A 21 -5.78 -7.75 -1.22
CA VAL A 21 -4.50 -8.37 -1.60
C VAL A 21 -4.23 -9.62 -0.77
N GLU A 22 -4.46 -9.58 0.54
CA GLU A 22 -4.32 -10.74 1.42
C GLU A 22 -5.27 -11.88 1.03
N ALA A 23 -6.54 -11.56 0.71
CA ALA A 23 -7.52 -12.55 0.24
C ALA A 23 -7.09 -13.18 -1.10
N LEU A 24 -6.63 -12.37 -2.06
CA LEU A 24 -6.17 -12.84 -3.37
C LEU A 24 -4.87 -13.65 -3.31
N THR A 25 -4.05 -13.44 -2.28
CA THR A 25 -2.76 -14.13 -2.10
C THR A 25 -2.77 -15.17 -0.99
N THR A 26 -3.96 -15.52 -0.51
CA THR A 26 -4.15 -16.63 0.41
C THR A 26 -3.72 -17.93 -0.29
N GLY A 27 -2.73 -18.62 0.28
CA GLY A 27 -2.23 -19.91 -0.24
C GLY A 27 -1.04 -19.84 -1.20
N VAL A 28 -0.64 -18.67 -1.68
CA VAL A 28 0.57 -18.49 -2.54
C VAL A 28 1.79 -17.99 -1.76
N GLY A 29 1.57 -17.33 -0.61
CA GLY A 29 2.64 -16.98 0.32
C GLY A 29 2.79 -15.48 0.54
N ALA A 30 3.44 -15.11 1.64
CA ALA A 30 3.56 -13.71 2.08
C ALA A 30 4.37 -12.84 1.10
N HIS A 31 5.30 -13.43 0.34
CA HIS A 31 6.08 -12.75 -0.68
C HIS A 31 5.18 -12.24 -1.81
N ASP A 32 4.30 -13.09 -2.32
CA ASP A 32 3.40 -12.77 -3.44
C ASP A 32 2.39 -11.69 -3.07
N GLY A 33 1.88 -11.71 -1.83
CA GLY A 33 1.05 -10.63 -1.28
C GLY A 33 1.76 -9.27 -1.29
N VAL A 34 3.05 -9.22 -0.95
CA VAL A 34 3.82 -7.97 -0.97
C VAL A 34 4.10 -7.51 -2.40
N VAL A 35 4.43 -8.42 -3.32
CA VAL A 35 4.68 -8.10 -4.74
C VAL A 35 3.42 -7.55 -5.39
N LEU A 36 2.29 -8.25 -5.24
CA LEU A 36 1.00 -7.81 -5.78
C LEU A 36 0.59 -6.45 -5.19
N GLY A 37 0.73 -6.29 -3.88
CA GLY A 37 0.44 -5.04 -3.19
C GLY A 37 1.28 -3.85 -3.67
N ARG A 38 2.58 -4.05 -3.92
CA ARG A 38 3.46 -3.02 -4.50
C ARG A 38 3.03 -2.66 -5.93
N GLY A 39 2.68 -3.65 -6.74
CA GLY A 39 2.18 -3.44 -8.11
C GLY A 39 0.92 -2.57 -8.11
N ILE A 40 -0.09 -2.94 -7.30
CA ILE A 40 -1.33 -2.18 -7.18
C ILE A 40 -1.08 -0.75 -6.69
N ALA A 41 -0.25 -0.57 -5.65
CA ALA A 41 0.09 0.75 -5.14
C ALA A 41 0.80 1.63 -6.19
N GLY A 42 1.66 1.03 -7.01
CA GLY A 42 2.32 1.69 -8.13
C GLY A 42 1.34 2.12 -9.22
N LEU A 43 0.46 1.22 -9.66
CA LEU A 43 -0.58 1.52 -10.66
C LEU A 43 -1.50 2.66 -10.20
N LEU A 44 -1.94 2.63 -8.95
CA LEU A 44 -2.77 3.69 -8.38
C LEU A 44 -2.04 5.04 -8.37
N ARG A 45 -0.77 5.06 -7.95
CA ARG A 45 0.06 6.27 -7.97
C ARG A 45 0.07 6.87 -9.36
N ASP A 46 0.36 6.06 -10.37
CA ASP A 46 0.57 6.53 -11.74
C ASP A 46 -0.75 6.97 -12.37
N ALA A 47 -1.84 6.23 -12.17
CA ALA A 47 -3.18 6.60 -12.62
C ALA A 47 -3.65 7.93 -12.00
N TYR A 48 -3.46 8.13 -10.69
CA TYR A 48 -3.83 9.39 -10.05
C TYR A 48 -2.94 10.55 -10.49
N ARG A 49 -1.64 10.32 -10.68
CA ARG A 49 -0.73 11.36 -11.16
C ARG A 49 -1.09 11.80 -12.58
N ALA A 50 -1.37 10.84 -13.47
CA ALA A 50 -1.78 11.10 -14.84
C ALA A 50 -3.12 11.86 -14.90
N LYS A 51 -4.11 11.48 -14.07
CA LYS A 51 -5.45 12.07 -14.10
C LYS A 51 -5.57 13.39 -13.34
N GLN A 52 -4.87 13.55 -12.21
CA GLN A 52 -5.11 14.65 -11.25
C GLN A 52 -3.86 15.48 -10.96
N GLY A 53 -2.68 15.11 -11.47
CA GLY A 53 -1.40 15.75 -11.14
C GLY A 53 -0.91 15.49 -9.71
N LYS A 54 -1.73 14.88 -8.84
CA LYS A 54 -1.43 14.64 -7.43
C LYS A 54 -1.84 13.23 -6.99
N VAL A 55 -1.09 12.69 -6.04
CA VAL A 55 -1.35 11.38 -5.44
C VAL A 55 -2.15 11.55 -4.14
N PRO A 56 -3.35 10.96 -4.01
CA PRO A 56 -4.14 11.02 -2.78
C PRO A 56 -3.39 10.54 -1.54
N GLY A 57 -3.75 11.06 -0.37
CA GLY A 57 -3.13 10.67 0.91
C GLY A 57 -3.18 9.16 1.16
N TRP A 58 -4.34 8.54 0.93
CA TRP A 58 -4.53 7.11 1.15
C TRP A 58 -3.65 6.23 0.23
N VAL A 59 -3.35 6.68 -1.00
CA VAL A 59 -2.44 5.97 -1.91
C VAL A 59 -1.00 6.08 -1.40
N ARG A 60 -0.60 7.23 -0.86
CA ARG A 60 0.71 7.39 -0.22
C ARG A 60 0.86 6.48 1.00
N ASP A 61 -0.20 6.32 1.78
CA ASP A 61 -0.22 5.42 2.93
C ASP A 61 -0.13 3.95 2.49
N LEU A 62 -0.80 3.58 1.38
CA LEU A 62 -0.70 2.24 0.78
C LEU A 62 0.73 1.94 0.27
N ILE A 63 1.37 2.91 -0.39
CA ILE A 63 2.78 2.79 -0.83
C ILE A 63 3.70 2.62 0.38
N ALA A 64 3.46 3.38 1.45
CA ALA A 64 4.25 3.29 2.67
C ALA A 64 4.09 1.91 3.34
N TYR A 65 2.88 1.36 3.37
CA TYR A 65 2.60 0.02 3.89
C TYR A 65 3.43 -1.05 3.17
N TYR A 66 3.37 -1.09 1.83
CA TYR A 66 4.09 -2.10 1.06
C TYR A 66 5.60 -1.85 0.89
N ARG A 67 6.07 -0.60 1.11
CA ARG A 67 7.52 -0.31 1.26
C ARG A 67 8.07 -0.81 2.59
N GLY A 68 7.29 -0.71 3.66
CA GLY A 68 7.69 -1.13 5.01
C GLY A 68 7.73 -2.65 5.19
N LYS A 69 6.98 -3.40 4.37
CA LYS A 69 7.07 -4.85 4.34
C LYS A 69 8.29 -5.28 3.51
N ARG A 70 9.30 -5.84 4.18
CA ARG A 70 10.28 -6.72 3.51
C ARG A 70 9.55 -8.01 3.18
N ALA A 71 9.68 -8.46 1.94
CA ALA A 71 9.33 -9.82 1.62
C ALA A 71 10.34 -10.71 2.38
N PRO A 72 9.88 -11.75 3.10
CA PRO A 72 10.75 -12.67 3.81
C PRO A 72 11.72 -13.37 2.86
#